data_AF-A0A0C1ZIR4-F1
#
_entry.id   AF-A0A0C1ZIR4-F1
#
_cell.length_a   1.000
_cell.length_b   1.000
_cell.length_c   1.000
_cell.angle_alpha   90.00
_cell.angle_beta   90.00
_cell.angle_gamma   90.00
#
_symmetry.space_group_name_H-M   'P 1'
#
loop_
_entity.id
_entity.type
_entity.pdbx_description
1 polymer ?
#
loop_
_entity_poly.entity_id
_entity_poly.type
_entity_poly.pdbx_seq_one_letter_code
_entity_poly.pdbx_strand_id
1 'polypeptide(L)' 'MYSTQAIEDIRKSLLETKGVNLTFCVCDNQAFNSIVRAYRHGEITLENATIKAYSTIIDHPKKT' A
#
# COMPACT_ATOMS: atom_id res chain seq x y z
N MET A 1 -9.41 -12.48 -7.42
CA MET A 1 -8.16 -11.77 -7.15
C MET A 1 -7.88 -11.92 -5.66
N TYR A 2 -6.95 -12.79 -5.27
CA TYR A 2 -6.69 -13.08 -3.85
C TYR A 2 -6.02 -11.87 -3.21
N SER A 3 -6.76 -11.04 -2.46
CA SER A 3 -6.08 -10.11 -1.54
C SER A 3 -5.55 -10.94 -0.38
N THR A 4 -4.22 -10.99 -0.26
CA THR A 4 -3.58 -11.57 0.93
C THR A 4 -3.77 -10.59 2.09
N GLN A 5 -3.91 -11.07 3.33
CA GLN A 5 -4.02 -10.23 4.54
C GLN A 5 -3.02 -9.05 4.56
N ALA A 6 -1.79 -9.28 4.07
CA ALA A 6 -0.76 -8.27 3.92
C ALA A 6 -1.19 -7.02 3.10
N ILE A 7 -1.98 -7.21 2.05
CA ILE A 7 -2.49 -6.10 1.21
C ILE A 7 -3.54 -5.31 2.00
N GLU A 8 -4.44 -5.98 2.72
CA GLU A 8 -5.46 -5.31 3.52
C GLU A 8 -4.84 -4.53 4.69
N ASP A 9 -3.83 -5.07 5.35
CA ASP A 9 -3.11 -4.38 6.43
C ASP A 9 -2.47 -3.09 5.91
N ILE A 10 -1.74 -3.17 4.79
CA ILE A 10 -1.09 -2.00 4.18
C ILE A 10 -2.15 -0.99 3.70
N ARG A 11 -3.24 -1.45 3.08
CA ARG A 11 -4.34 -0.60 2.61
C ARG A 11 -5.01 0.14 3.77
N LYS A 12 -5.30 -0.56 4.87
CA LYS A 12 -5.90 0.01 6.07
C LYS A 12 -4.93 1.00 6.73
N SER A 13 -3.66 0.64 6.86
CA SER A 13 -2.64 1.51 7.43
C SER A 13 -2.42 2.78 6.60
N LEU A 14 -2.44 2.69 5.26
CA LEU A 14 -2.39 3.87 4.37
C LEU A 14 -3.59 4.79 4.56
N LEU A 15 -4.79 4.23 4.72
CA LEU A 15 -5.99 5.02 4.98
C LEU A 15 -5.92 5.72 6.33
N GLU A 16 -5.54 5.01 7.39
CA GLU A 16 -5.51 5.52 8.76
C GLU A 16 -4.37 6.51 9.01
N THR A 17 -3.19 6.29 8.43
CA THR A 17 -1.99 7.09 8.72
C THR A 17 -1.71 8.20 7.70
N LYS A 18 -2.13 8.00 6.44
CA LYS A 18 -1.88 8.95 5.34
C LYS A 18 -3.16 9.49 4.69
N GLY A 19 -4.34 9.01 5.10
CA GLY A 19 -5.61 9.40 4.48
C GLY A 19 -5.79 8.88 3.06
N VAL A 20 -5.00 7.89 2.65
CA VAL A 20 -4.99 7.38 1.26
C VAL A 20 -5.92 6.18 1.12
N ASN A 21 -6.84 6.26 0.15
CA ASN A 21 -7.65 5.12 -0.25
C ASN A 21 -7.15 4.56 -1.59
N LEU A 22 -6.45 3.42 -1.53
CA LEU A 22 -5.88 2.75 -2.71
C LEU A 22 -6.92 2.33 -3.77
N THR A 23 -8.21 2.20 -3.40
CA THR A 23 -9.28 1.92 -4.38
C THR A 23 -9.37 2.99 -5.46
N PHE A 24 -8.93 4.21 -5.15
CA PHE A 24 -8.96 5.34 -6.07
C PHE A 24 -7.56 5.68 -6.60
N CYS A 25 -6.47 5.13 -6.08
CA CYS A 25 -5.13 5.55 -6.50
C CYS A 25 -4.57 4.72 -7.65
N VAL A 26 -3.75 5.37 -8.48
CA VAL A 26 -2.86 4.67 -9.41
C VAL A 26 -1.51 4.50 -8.72
N CYS A 27 -1.01 3.27 -8.63
CA CYS A 27 0.29 2.97 -8.04
C CYS A 27 1.12 2.04 -8.93
N ASP A 28 2.44 2.05 -8.74
CA ASP A 28 3.34 1.09 -9.36
C ASP A 28 3.09 -0.32 -8.77
N ASN A 29 2.38 -1.15 -9.54
CA ASN A 29 2.02 -2.51 -9.14
C ASN A 29 3.24 -3.39 -8.86
N GLN A 30 4.37 -3.21 -9.54
CA GLN A 30 5.56 -4.04 -9.32
C GLN A 30 6.25 -3.67 -8.00
N ALA A 31 6.40 -2.36 -7.76
CA ALA A 31 6.96 -1.86 -6.50
C ALA A 31 6.05 -2.22 -5.32
N PHE A 32 4.74 -2.02 -5.46
CA PHE A 32 3.76 -2.34 -4.43
C PHE A 32 3.75 -3.85 -4.09
N ASN A 33 3.75 -4.73 -5.10
CA ASN A 33 3.79 -6.17 -4.87
C ASN A 33 5.08 -6.63 -4.17
N SER A 34 6.22 -5.98 -4.47
CA SER A 34 7.50 -6.25 -3.80
C SER A 34 7.43 -5.88 -2.31
N ILE A 35 6.80 -4.75 -1.98
CA ILE A 35 6.58 -4.30 -0.59
C ILE A 35 5.65 -5.25 0.16
N VAL A 36 4.54 -5.65 -0.46
CA VAL A 36 3.59 -6.62 0.11
C VAL A 36 4.29 -7.94 0.42
N ARG A 37 5.16 -8.41 -0.48
CA ARG A 37 5.94 -9.63 -0.27
C ARG A 37 6.90 -9.50 0.91
N ALA A 38 7.68 -8.42 0.98
CA ALA A 38 8.61 -8.17 2.09
C ALA A 38 7.88 -8.12 3.45
N TYR A 39 6.73 -7.43 3.50
CA TYR A 39 5.90 -7.39 4.72
C TYR A 39 5.36 -8.77 5.10
N ARG A 40 4.83 -9.52 4.12
CA ARG A 40 4.30 -10.87 4.34
C ARG A 40 5.35 -11.84 4.91
N HIS A 41 6.62 -11.68 4.54
CA HIS A 41 7.71 -12.50 5.03
C HIS A 41 8.35 -11.97 6.33
N GLY A 42 7.86 -10.86 6.88
CA GLY A 42 8.38 -10.25 8.10
C GLY A 42 9.73 -9.54 7.92
N GLU A 43 10.14 -9.27 6.68
CA GLU A 43 11.39 -8.56 6.38
C GLU A 43 11.30 -7.07 6.72
N ILE A 44 10.08 -6.51 6.71
CA ILE A 44 9.77 -5.14 7.07
C ILE A 44 8.53 -5.08 7.97
N THR A 45 8.45 -4.04 8.80
CA THR A 45 7.26 -3.77 9.64
C THR A 45 6.12 -3.21 8.81
N LEU A 46 4.89 -3.26 9.34
CA LEU A 46 3.73 -2.63 8.72
C LEU A 46 3.95 -1.13 8.49
N GLU A 47 4.54 -0.43 9.47
CA GLU A 47 4.86 1.00 9.34
C GLU A 47 5.80 1.29 8.14
N ASN A 48 6.88 0.52 8.01
CA ASN A 48 7.80 0.64 6.89
C ASN A 48 7.13 0.28 5.56
N ALA A 49 6.29 -0.75 5.54
CA ALA A 49 5.52 -1.14 4.37
C ALA A 49 4.58 -0.01 3.93
N THR A 50 3.90 0.64 4.87
CA THR A 50 3.00 1.78 4.61
C THR A 50 3.73 2.98 4.06
N ILE A 51 4.89 3.36 4.63
CA ILE A 51 5.71 4.48 4.13
C ILE A 51 6.17 4.20 2.70
N LYS A 52 6.69 2.99 2.44
CA LYS A 52 7.15 2.59 1.11
C LYS A 52 5.98 2.52 0.13
N ALA A 53 4.85 1.92 0.51
CA ALA A 53 3.68 1.81 -0.35
C ALA A 53 3.12 3.20 -0.72
N TYR A 54 3.12 4.15 0.21
CA TYR A 54 2.75 5.54 -0.09
C TYR A 54 3.62 6.15 -1.19
N SER A 55 4.93 5.88 -1.18
CA SER A 55 5.85 6.35 -2.24
C SER A 55 5.63 5.70 -3.62
N THR A 56 4.88 4.58 -3.69
CA THR A 56 4.53 3.94 -4.97
C THR A 56 3.31 4.56 -5.65
N ILE A 57 2.62 5.49 -5.00
CA ILE A 57 1.43 6.15 -5.55
C ILE A 57 1.90 7.19 -6.57
N ILE A 58 1.44 7.01 -7.81
CA ILE A 58 1.78 7.84 -8.95
C ILE A 58 0.76 8.97 -9.09
N ASP A 59 -0.52 8.69 -8.81
CA ASP A 59 -1.59 9.68 -8.90
C ASP A 59 -2.67 9.47 -7.83
N HIS A 60 -3.15 10.58 -7.30
CA HIS A 60 -4.36 10.66 -6.50
C HIS A 60 -5.44 11.27 -7.39
N PRO A 61 -6.51 10.55 -7.76
CA PRO A 61 -7.59 11.21 -8.46
C PRO A 61 -8.07 12.35 -7.56
N LYS A 62 -7.98 13.56 -8.11
CA LYS A 62 -8.59 14.72 -7.48
C LYS A 62 -10.04 14.35 -7.21
N LYS A 63 -10.45 14.42 -5.94
CA LYS A 63 -11.87 14.57 -5.61
C LYS A 63 -12.38 15.78 -6.40
N THR A 64 -13.04 15.53 -7.52
CA THR A 64 -14.01 16.46 -8.11
C THR A 64 -15.27 16.46 -7.26
#